data_AF-A0A4D4N0U7-F1
#
_entry.id   AF-A0A4D4N0U7-F1
#
_cell.length_a   1.000
_cell.length_b   1.000
_cell.length_c   1.000
_cell.angle_alpha   90.00
_cell.angle_beta   90.00
_cell.angle_gamma   90.00
#
_symmetry.space_group_name_H-M   'P 1'
#
loop_
_entity.id
_entity.type
_entity.pdbx_description
1 polymer ?
#
loop_
_entity_poly.entity_id
_entity_poly.type
_entity_poly.pdbx_seq_one_letter_code
_entity_poly.pdbx_strand_id
1 'polypeptide(L)'
;MKTVAARGEGIDEVVEALEKHRAWMEEHGVLTERRLARASQEIETIAVTALRRRIGDLHGDRRLSALAERIVAGELDPYRAADSLVEGVTEG
;
A
#
# COMPACT_ATOMS: atom_id res chain seq x y z
N MET A 1 28.38 -2.23 18.71
CA MET A 1 29.65 -1.79 18.08
C MET A 1 29.54 -0.29 17.80
N LYS A 2 30.62 0.50 17.97
CA LYS A 2 30.64 1.92 17.60
C LYS A 2 31.45 2.08 16.31
N THR A 3 30.93 2.84 15.35
CA THR A 3 31.65 3.20 14.11
C THR A 3 31.82 4.70 14.03
N VAL A 4 32.95 5.16 13.47
CA VAL A 4 33.22 6.59 13.23
C VAL A 4 33.50 6.77 11.74
N ALA A 5 32.44 7.07 10.98
CA ALA A 5 32.49 7.17 9.52
C ALA A 5 33.56 8.16 9.02
N ALA A 6 33.73 9.29 9.71
CA ALA A 6 34.70 10.33 9.33
C ALA A 6 36.18 9.90 9.46
N ARG A 7 36.47 8.81 10.19
CA ARG A 7 37.83 8.29 10.39
C ARG A 7 38.07 6.92 9.74
N GLY A 8 37.06 6.37 9.08
CA GLY A 8 37.13 5.01 8.53
C GLY A 8 37.13 3.90 9.59
N GLU A 9 36.95 4.23 10.87
CA GLU A 9 37.02 3.27 11.97
C GLU A 9 35.72 2.46 12.09
N GLY A 10 35.86 1.14 12.16
CA GLY A 10 34.74 0.22 12.36
C GLY A 10 33.97 -0.14 11.09
N ILE A 11 34.43 0.31 9.91
CA ILE A 11 33.74 0.06 8.63
C ILE A 11 33.86 -1.41 8.23
N ASP A 12 35.06 -1.98 8.31
CA ASP A 12 35.32 -3.36 7.88
C ASP A 12 34.48 -4.36 8.68
N GLU A 13 34.36 -4.15 10.00
CA GLU A 13 33.57 -5.01 10.85
C GLU A 13 32.06 -4.83 10.63
N VAL A 14 31.59 -3.66 10.19
CA VAL A 14 30.20 -3.47 9.75
C VAL A 14 29.95 -4.23 8.45
N VAL A 15 30.89 -4.19 7.50
CA VAL A 15 30.79 -4.96 6.25
C VAL A 15 30.74 -6.45 6.56
N GLU A 16 31.63 -6.96 7.41
CA GLU A 16 31.65 -8.37 7.82
C GLU A 16 30.34 -8.78 8.53
N ALA A 17 29.80 -7.92 9.39
CA ALA A 17 28.52 -8.17 10.05
C ALA A 17 27.34 -8.21 9.05
N LEU A 18 27.35 -7.34 8.03
CA LEU A 18 26.35 -7.34 6.96
C LEU A 18 26.42 -8.60 6.10
N GLU A 19 27.61 -9.07 5.77
CA GLU A 19 27.81 -10.31 5.01
C GLU A 19 27.32 -11.53 5.80
N LYS A 20 27.66 -11.64 7.09
CA LYS A 20 27.16 -12.70 7.97
C LYS A 20 25.63 -12.67 8.07
N HIS A 21 25.04 -11.48 8.23
CA HIS A 21 23.60 -11.34 8.29
C HIS A 21 22.93 -11.72 6.96
N ARG A 22 23.52 -11.32 5.83
CA ARG A 22 23.02 -11.68 4.50
C ARG A 22 23.05 -13.18 4.25
N ALA A 23 24.16 -13.85 4.58
CA ALA A 23 24.28 -15.30 4.45
C ALA A 23 23.23 -16.03 5.29
N TRP A 24 23.04 -15.59 6.54
CA TRP A 24 21.98 -16.12 7.40
C TRP A 24 20.59 -15.91 6.78
N MET A 25 20.29 -14.72 6.27
CA MET A 25 19.01 -14.42 5.62
C MET A 25 18.77 -15.21 4.33
N GLU A 26 19.82 -15.54 3.58
CA GLU A 26 19.75 -16.39 2.39
C GLU A 26 19.48 -17.85 2.77
N GLU A 27 20.23 -18.39 3.74
CA GLU A 27 20.05 -19.75 4.26
C GLU A 27 18.65 -19.97 4.84
N HIS A 28 18.10 -18.97 5.53
CA HIS A 28 16.81 -19.05 6.20
C HIS A 28 15.64 -18.57 5.33
N GLY A 29 15.86 -18.26 4.04
CA GLY A 29 14.79 -17.85 3.12
C GLY A 29 14.19 -16.46 3.37
N VAL A 30 14.66 -15.73 4.38
CA VAL A 30 14.13 -14.42 4.82
C VAL A 30 14.17 -13.38 3.72
N LEU A 31 15.18 -13.42 2.83
CA LEU A 31 15.23 -12.50 1.69
C LEU A 31 14.03 -12.69 0.74
N THR A 32 13.64 -13.93 0.49
CA THR A 32 12.51 -14.28 -0.37
C THR A 32 11.20 -13.84 0.28
N GLU A 33 11.01 -14.12 1.57
CA GLU A 33 9.84 -13.68 2.32
C GLU A 33 9.69 -12.15 2.29
N ARG A 34 10.78 -11.41 2.54
CA ARG A 34 10.78 -9.95 2.48
C ARG A 34 10.52 -9.41 1.08
N ARG A 35 10.96 -10.11 0.03
CA ARG A 35 10.67 -9.72 -1.36
C ARG A 35 9.20 -9.93 -1.67
N LEU A 36 8.62 -11.05 -1.23
CA LEU A 36 7.20 -11.34 -1.40
C LEU A 36 6.34 -10.31 -0.66
N ALA A 37 6.63 -10.02 0.61
CA ALA A 37 5.90 -9.02 1.39
C ALA A 37 5.96 -7.62 0.75
N ARG A 38 7.13 -7.21 0.23
CA ARG A 38 7.27 -5.94 -0.50
C ARG A 38 6.46 -5.92 -1.79
N ALA A 39 6.51 -6.99 -2.58
CA ALA A 39 5.74 -7.10 -3.81
C ALA A 39 4.23 -7.06 -3.51
N SER A 40 3.76 -7.76 -2.49
CA SER A 40 2.35 -7.72 -2.05
C SER A 40 1.93 -6.31 -1.65
N GLN A 41 2.74 -5.61 -0.85
CA GLN A 41 2.44 -4.24 -0.44
C GLN A 41 2.41 -3.27 -1.63
N GLU A 42 3.31 -3.44 -2.59
CA GLU A 42 3.38 -2.62 -3.81
C GLU A 42 2.15 -2.85 -4.68
N ILE A 43 1.77 -4.11 -4.91
CA ILE A 43 0.55 -4.48 -5.64
C ILE A 43 -0.69 -3.86 -4.98
N GLU A 44 -0.84 -4.00 -3.66
CA GLU A 44 -1.94 -3.41 -2.91
C GLU A 44 -1.98 -1.88 -3.06
N THR A 45 -0.83 -1.22 -2.92
CA THR A 45 -0.72 0.23 -3.05
C THR A 45 -1.14 0.70 -4.43
N ILE A 46 -0.68 0.02 -5.48
CA ILE A 46 -1.04 0.32 -6.87
C ILE A 46 -2.55 0.15 -7.06
N ALA A 47 -3.11 -0.99 -6.63
CA ALA A 47 -4.53 -1.30 -6.79
C ALA A 47 -5.43 -0.28 -6.09
N VAL A 48 -5.16 0.03 -4.81
CA VAL A 48 -5.94 1.00 -4.03
C VAL A 48 -5.82 2.40 -4.61
N THR A 49 -4.63 2.79 -5.07
CA THR A 49 -4.42 4.10 -5.72
C THR A 49 -5.22 4.22 -7.02
N ALA A 50 -5.21 3.17 -7.84
CA ALA A 50 -5.99 3.12 -9.08
C ALA A 50 -7.49 3.20 -8.81
N LEU A 51 -7.99 2.44 -7.82
CA LEU A 51 -9.40 2.46 -7.43
C LEU A 51 -9.85 3.83 -6.92
N ARG A 52 -9.04 4.47 -6.07
CA ARG A 52 -9.31 5.84 -5.58
C ARG A 52 -9.39 6.85 -6.71
N ARG A 53 -8.55 6.72 -7.74
CA ARG A 53 -8.56 7.59 -8.92
C ARG A 53 -9.87 7.46 -9.69
N ARG A 54 -10.30 6.21 -9.97
CA ARG A 54 -11.60 5.93 -10.64
C ARG A 54 -12.79 6.48 -9.84
N ILE A 55 -12.77 6.34 -8.51
CA ILE A 55 -13.80 6.92 -7.63
C ILE A 55 -13.75 8.45 -7.67
N GLY A 56 -12.57 9.05 -7.72
CA GLY A 56 -12.39 10.50 -7.86
C GLY A 56 -12.97 11.03 -9.17
N ASP A 57 -12.81 10.31 -10.27
CA ASP A 57 -13.43 10.66 -11.55
C ASP A 57 -14.97 10.62 -11.45
N LEU A 58 -15.54 9.72 -10.64
CA LEU A 58 -16.98 9.68 -10.33
C LEU A 58 -17.45 10.77 -9.35
N HIS A 59 -16.57 11.35 -8.53
CA HIS A 59 -16.93 12.53 -7.71
C HIS A 59 -17.27 13.73 -8.60
N GLY A 60 -16.71 13.79 -9.81
CA GLY A 60 -17.10 14.76 -10.84
C GLY A 60 -18.40 14.42 -11.57
N ASP A 61 -18.94 13.21 -11.39
CA ASP A 61 -20.23 12.77 -11.94
C ASP A 61 -21.37 13.09 -10.96
N ARG A 62 -22.56 13.38 -11.50
CA ARG A 62 -23.77 13.68 -10.72
C ARG A 62 -24.19 12.54 -9.78
N ARG A 63 -23.67 11.33 -10.00
CA ARG A 63 -23.99 10.11 -9.22
C ARG A 63 -23.64 10.24 -7.74
N LEU A 64 -22.46 10.78 -7.40
CA LEU A 64 -22.07 10.89 -5.99
C LEU A 64 -22.97 11.87 -5.24
N SER A 65 -23.21 13.04 -5.82
CA SER A 65 -24.11 14.04 -5.23
C SER A 65 -25.52 13.48 -5.04
N ALA A 66 -26.04 12.71 -6.01
CA ALA A 66 -27.34 12.06 -5.90
C ALA A 66 -27.38 11.00 -4.77
N LEU A 67 -26.32 10.22 -4.58
CA LEU A 67 -26.23 9.28 -3.45
C LEU A 67 -26.18 10.02 -2.11
N ALA A 68 -25.44 11.12 -2.03
CA ALA A 68 -25.36 11.95 -0.83
C ALA A 68 -26.71 12.59 -0.47
N GLU A 69 -27.44 13.12 -1.46
CA GLU A 69 -28.79 13.67 -1.29
C GLU A 69 -29.75 12.63 -0.71
N ARG A 70 -29.71 11.38 -1.22
CA ARG A 70 -30.54 10.28 -0.72
C ARG A 70 -30.20 9.88 0.72
N ILE A 71 -28.93 9.96 1.13
CA ILE A 71 -28.54 9.76 2.53
C ILE A 71 -29.11 10.87 3.41
N VAL A 72 -28.98 12.13 2.99
CA VAL A 72 -29.51 13.28 3.75
C VAL A 72 -31.04 13.21 3.86
N ALA A 73 -31.73 12.72 2.83
CA ALA A 73 -33.17 12.48 2.85
C ALA A 73 -33.59 11.27 3.72
N GLY A 74 -32.65 10.46 4.20
CA GLY A 74 -32.93 9.25 4.99
C GLY A 74 -33.42 8.06 4.16
N GLU A 75 -33.24 8.12 2.83
CA GLU A 75 -33.72 7.10 1.89
C GLU A 75 -32.68 6.00 1.61
N LEU A 76 -31.41 6.25 1.94
CA LEU A 76 -30.30 5.35 1.71
C LEU A 76 -29.30 5.44 2.87
N ASP A 77 -28.82 4.30 3.34
CA ASP A 77 -27.75 4.29 4.34
C ASP A 77 -26.36 4.41 3.67
N PRO A 78 -25.34 4.88 4.40
CA PRO A 78 -23.99 5.08 3.85
C PRO A 78 -23.32 3.81 3.31
N TYR A 79 -23.64 2.63 3.85
CA TYR A 79 -23.02 1.39 3.39
C TYR A 79 -23.58 0.99 2.03
N ARG A 80 -24.91 1.01 1.88
CA ARG A 80 -25.55 0.76 0.59
C ARG A 80 -25.17 1.79 -0.47
N ALA A 81 -25.01 3.06 -0.10
CA ALA A 81 -24.52 4.09 -1.01
C ALA A 81 -23.09 3.81 -1.48
N ALA A 82 -22.21 3.34 -0.58
CA ALA A 82 -20.85 2.94 -0.93
C ALA A 82 -20.83 1.72 -1.84
N ASP A 83 -21.67 0.71 -1.59
CA ASP A 83 -21.80 -0.47 -2.46
C ASP A 83 -22.22 -0.06 -3.88
N SER A 84 -23.27 0.76 -4.01
CA SER A 84 -23.70 1.29 -5.32
C SER A 84 -22.62 2.11 -6.03
N LEU A 85 -21.79 2.85 -5.28
CA LEU A 85 -20.67 3.58 -5.84
C LEU A 85 -19.58 2.62 -6.36
N VAL A 86 -19.26 1.56 -5.60
CA VAL A 86 -18.26 0.56 -5.99
C VAL A 86 -18.72 -0.24 -7.21
N GLU A 87 -19.98 -0.69 -7.25
CA GLU A 87 -20.57 -1.37 -8.41
C GLU A 87 -20.40 -0.54 -9.69
N GLY A 88 -20.74 0.75 -9.63
CA GLY A 88 -20.61 1.67 -10.75
C GLY A 88 -19.17 1.92 -11.20
N VAL A 89 -18.18 1.72 -10.33
CA VAL A 89 -16.76 1.75 -10.70
C VAL A 89 -16.36 0.47 -11.40
N THR A 90 -16.83 -0.70 -10.94
CA THR A 90 -16.37 -2.02 -11.40
C THR A 90 -17.01 -2.50 -12.70
N GLU A 91 -18.21 -2.04 -13.04
CA GLU A 91 -18.95 -2.45 -14.25
C GLU A 91 -18.62 -1.61 -15.50
N GLY A 92 -17.85 -0.53 -15.35
CA GLY A 92 -17.41 0.38 -16.42
C GLY A 92 -16.03 0.08 -17.00
#